data_AF-A0A2J6SFF6-F1
#
_entry.id   AF-A0A2J6SFF6-F1
#
_cell.length_a   1.000
_cell.length_b   1.000
_cell.length_c   1.000
_cell.angle_alpha   90.00
_cell.angle_beta   90.00
_cell.angle_gamma   90.00
#
_symmetry.space_group_name_H-M   'P 1'
#
loop_
_entity.id
_entity.type
_entity.pdbx_description
1 polymer ?
#
loop_
_entity_poly.entity_id
_entity_poly.type
_entity_poly.pdbx_seq_one_letter_code
_entity_poly.pdbx_strand_id
1 'polypeptide(L)' 'GRRLFVSQLGYIGLARYDVAVGDAICVVHGGQVPFVLERKEPYYRFKVECYAHGLMDGEAMDYPKVWQDFAL' A
#
# COMPACT_ATOMS: atom_id res chain seq x y z
N GLY A 1 3.62 9.73 14.90
CA GLY A 1 3.49 10.74 13.83
C GLY A 1 3.45 10.08 12.47
N ARG A 2 2.99 10.81 11.44
CA ARG A 2 3.05 10.37 10.03
C ARG A 2 4.36 10.84 9.39
N ARG A 3 4.89 10.08 8.43
CA ARG A 3 6.09 10.40 7.65
C ARG A 3 5.74 10.40 6.17
N LEU A 4 6.36 11.33 5.44
CA LEU A 4 6.33 11.36 3.99
C LEU A 4 7.08 10.14 3.44
N PHE A 5 6.53 9.52 2.41
CA PHE A 5 7.23 8.53 1.60
C PHE A 5 7.03 8.82 0.11
N VAL A 6 7.95 8.29 -0.69
CA VAL A 6 7.79 8.15 -2.14
C VAL A 6 7.97 6.67 -2.46
N SER A 7 6.99 6.07 -3.12
CA SER A 7 7.05 4.65 -3.49
C SER A 7 7.97 4.45 -4.71
N GLN A 8 8.35 3.20 -4.99
CA GLN A 8 9.15 2.87 -6.17
C GLN A 8 8.44 3.20 -7.50
N LEU A 9 7.10 3.26 -7.48
CA LEU A 9 6.28 3.65 -8.63
C LEU A 9 6.03 5.17 -8.71
N GLY A 10 6.63 5.95 -7.80
CA GLY A 10 6.52 7.42 -7.78
C GLY A 10 5.33 7.98 -7.00
N TYR A 11 4.52 7.13 -6.34
CA TYR A 11 3.41 7.61 -5.50
C TYR A 11 3.95 8.33 -4.27
N ILE A 12 3.47 9.55 -4.03
CA ILE A 12 3.79 10.35 -2.84
C ILE A 12 2.70 10.09 -1.79
N GLY A 13 3.10 9.89 -0.54
CA GLY A 13 2.14 9.54 0.50
C GLY A 13 2.59 9.82 1.93
N LEU A 14 1.69 9.53 2.86
CA LEU A 14 1.91 9.63 4.30
C LEU A 14 1.60 8.29 4.97
N ALA A 15 2.54 7.79 5.77
CA ALA A 15 2.36 6.55 6.52
C ALA A 15 2.84 6.69 7.96
N ARG A 16 2.58 5.68 8.80
CA ARG A 16 3.05 5.65 10.20
C ARG A 16 4.58 5.58 10.27
N TYR A 17 5.15 6.04 11.38
CA TYR A 17 6.60 6.18 11.57
C TYR A 17 7.41 4.87 11.45
N ASP A 18 6.78 3.71 11.59
CA ASP A 18 7.39 2.38 11.52
C ASP A 18 7.38 1.80 10.10
N VAL A 19 6.86 2.52 9.11
CA VAL A 19 6.98 2.16 7.69
C VAL A 19 8.41 2.39 7.21
N ALA A 20 8.96 1.40 6.50
CA ALA A 20 10.35 1.34 6.10
C ALA A 20 10.51 0.86 4.65
N VAL A 21 11.71 1.06 4.09
CA VAL A 21 12.07 0.53 2.77
C VAL A 21 11.94 -1.00 2.80
N GLY A 22 11.24 -1.56 1.80
CA GLY A 22 10.93 -2.99 1.72
C GLY A 22 9.50 -3.34 2.15
N ASP A 23 8.79 -2.43 2.84
CA ASP A 23 7.34 -2.56 2.99
C ASP A 23 6.65 -2.33 1.63
N ALA A 24 5.55 -3.04 1.40
CA ALA A 24 4.75 -2.95 0.19
C ALA A 24 3.51 -2.07 0.42
N ILE A 25 3.14 -1.29 -0.59
CA ILE A 25 1.83 -0.62 -0.65
C ILE A 25 0.88 -1.55 -1.39
N CYS A 26 -0.26 -1.85 -0.78
CA CYS A 26 -1.26 -2.76 -1.32
C CYS A 26 -2.64 -2.12 -1.22
N VAL A 27 -3.41 -2.18 -2.30
CA VAL A 27 -4.84 -1.90 -2.29
C VAL A 27 -5.54 -3.25 -2.35
N VAL A 28 -6.36 -3.55 -1.34
CA VAL A 28 -7.21 -4.75 -1.37
C VAL A 28 -8.23 -4.54 -2.48
N HIS A 29 -8.43 -5.55 -3.35
CA HIS A 29 -9.33 -5.43 -4.49
C HIS A 29 -10.75 -5.01 -4.06
N GLY A 30 -11.25 -3.92 -4.63
CA GLY A 30 -12.53 -3.30 -4.25
C GLY A 30 -12.47 -2.38 -3.03
N GLY A 31 -11.30 -2.23 -2.41
CA GLY A 31 -11.05 -1.29 -1.32
C GLY A 31 -10.89 0.15 -1.81
N GLN A 32 -11.13 1.11 -0.91
CA GLN A 32 -11.04 2.54 -1.20
C GLN A 32 -9.76 3.21 -0.68
N VAL A 33 -8.94 2.47 0.08
CA VAL A 33 -7.71 3.01 0.68
C VAL A 33 -6.55 2.02 0.56
N PRO A 34 -5.31 2.51 0.44
CA PRO A 34 -4.13 1.67 0.44
C PRO A 34 -3.66 1.32 1.86
N PHE A 35 -2.97 0.19 1.94
CA PHE A 35 -2.39 -0.36 3.16
C PHE A 35 -0.90 -0.59 2.97
N VAL A 36 -0.16 -0.54 4.07
CA VAL A 36 1.25 -0.91 4.13
C VAL A 36 1.37 -2.31 4.71
N LEU A 37 2.04 -3.18 3.97
CA LEU A 37 2.31 -4.57 4.33
C LEU A 37 3.81 -4.79 4.53
N GLU A 38 4.18 -5.45 5.62
CA GLU A 38 5.53 -5.97 5.83
C GLU A 38 5.64 -7.35 5.18
N ARG A 39 6.60 -7.56 4.26
CA ARG A 39 6.84 -8.88 3.69
C ARG A 39 7.40 -9.83 4.76
N LYS A 40 6.71 -10.95 4.97
CA LYS A 40 7.06 -12.00 5.95
C LYS A 40 6.90 -13.36 5.31
N GLU A 41 7.88 -13.80 4.52
CA GLU A 41 7.78 -15.08 3.79
C GLU A 41 7.26 -16.23 4.69
N PRO A 42 6.24 -16.99 4.26
CA PRO A 42 5.55 -16.93 2.96
C PRO A 42 4.39 -15.91 2.85
N TYR A 43 4.10 -15.15 3.91
CA TYR A 43 2.95 -14.26 4.04
C TYR A 43 3.34 -12.76 4.06
N TYR A 44 2.34 -11.92 4.27
CA TYR A 44 2.50 -10.49 4.52
C TYR A 44 1.82 -10.14 5.83
N ARG A 45 2.47 -9.28 6.62
CA ARG A 45 1.88 -8.76 7.85
C ARG A 45 1.31 -7.37 7.59
N PHE A 46 0.04 -7.19 7.89
CA PHE A 46 -0.60 -5.88 7.89
C PHE A 46 0.05 -4.96 8.92
N LYS A 47 0.43 -3.74 8.53
CA LYS A 47 0.94 -2.72 9.47
C LYS A 47 -0.09 -1.65 9.77
N VAL A 48 -0.57 -0.97 8.72
CA VAL A 48 -1.38 0.24 8.84
C VAL A 48 -2.00 0.62 7.48
N GLU A 49 -3.06 1.41 7.49
CA GLU A 49 -3.48 2.22 6.34
C GLU A 49 -2.46 3.33 6.03
N CYS A 50 -2.37 3.74 4.77
CA CYS A 50 -1.61 4.92 4.40
C CYS A 50 -2.40 5.85 3.49
N TYR A 51 -1.99 7.10 3.45
CA TYR A 51 -2.38 7.99 2.37
C TYR A 51 -1.39 7.80 1.23
N ALA A 52 -1.86 7.53 0.03
CA ALA A 52 -1.04 7.58 -1.18
C ALA A 52 -1.82 8.34 -2.26
N HIS A 53 -1.26 9.46 -2.69
CA HIS A 53 -1.91 10.35 -3.64
C HIS A 53 -2.19 9.61 -4.97
N GLY A 54 -3.43 9.68 -5.47
CA GLY A 54 -3.84 8.97 -6.68
C GLY A 54 -4.31 7.52 -6.47
N LEU A 55 -4.33 7.02 -5.22
CA LEU A 55 -4.78 5.67 -4.86
C LEU A 55 -5.91 5.66 -3.81
N MET A 56 -6.35 6.84 -3.36
CA MET A 56 -7.40 6.98 -2.34
C MET A 56 -8.78 6.99 -2.99
N ASP A 57 -9.84 6.93 -2.19
CA ASP A 57 -11.24 7.11 -2.62
C ASP A 57 -11.68 6.17 -3.77
N GLY A 58 -10.97 5.05 -3.93
CA GLY A 58 -11.21 4.07 -5.01
C GLY A 58 -10.50 4.37 -6.33
N GLU A 59 -9.75 5.48 -6.46
CA GLU A 59 -8.99 5.85 -7.67
C GLU A 59 -8.08 4.71 -8.17
N ALA A 60 -7.53 3.93 -7.23
CA ALA A 60 -6.70 2.76 -7.54
C ALA A 60 -7.41 1.72 -8.43
N MET A 61 -8.74 1.66 -8.42
CA MET A 61 -9.55 0.73 -9.21
C MET A 61 -9.72 1.15 -10.67
N ASP A 62 -9.41 2.41 -10.99
CA ASP A 62 -9.56 2.96 -12.35
C ASP A 62 -8.31 2.68 -13.23
N TYR A 63 -7.22 2.19 -12.64
CA TYR A 63 -5.97 1.90 -13.36
C TYR A 63 -5.91 0.47 -13.92
N PRO A 64 -5.20 0.26 -15.06
CA PRO A 64 -4.91 -1.08 -15.56
C PRO A 64 -4.14 -1.90 -14.52
N LYS A 65 -4.51 -3.16 -14.48
CA LYS A 65 -4.47 -3.99 -13.29
C LYS A 65 -3.12 -4.69 -13.10
N VAL A 66 -2.47 -4.46 -11.96
CA VAL A 66 -1.32 -5.26 -11.49
C VAL A 66 -1.69 -5.81 -10.11
N TRP A 67 -2.17 -7.05 -10.07
CA TRP A 67 -2.53 -7.74 -8.83
C TRP A 67 -1.61 -8.93 -8.59
N GLN A 68 -1.42 -9.22 -7.31
CA GLN A 68 -0.81 -10.44 -6.84
C GLN A 68 -1.88 -11.22 -6.07
N ASP A 69 -2.12 -12.47 -6.46
CA ASP A 69 -3.04 -13.34 -5.75
C ASP A 69 -2.40 -13.78 -4.43
N PHE A 70 -3.13 -13.56 -3.34
CA PHE A 70 -2.82 -14.12 -2.02
C PHE A 70 -3.82 -15.25 -1.79
N ALA A 71 -3.46 -16.47 -2.24
CA ALA A 71 -4.23 -17.65 -1.87
C ALA A 71 -4.09 -17.89 -0.35
N LEU A 72 -5.20 -18.19 0.31
CA LEU A 72 -5.23 -18.63 1.72
C LEU A 72 -4.69 -20.06 1.84
#